data_AF-A0A1D6JHP7-F1
#
_entry.id   AF-A0A1D6JHP7-F1
#
_cell.length_a   1.000
_cell.length_b   1.000
_cell.length_c   1.000
_cell.angle_alpha   90.00
_cell.angle_beta   90.00
_cell.angle_gamma   90.00
#
_symmetry.space_group_name_H-M   'P 1'
#
loop_
_entity.id
_entity.type
_entity.pdbx_description
1 polymer ?
#
loop_
_entity_poly.entity_id
_entity_poly.type
_entity_poly.pdbx_seq_one_letter_code
_entity_poly.pdbx_strand_id
1 'polypeptide(L)'
;MQCRTELADTAHTGCAFGGHGLMVNGYDPVIRALAQGLDIHLNHRVTKIIQRYNKVIVCVEDGASFVADAAIVTVPLGVLKANIIKFEPELPKEKLSAIADLGVGIENKIALKFDTVFWPDVEVIGRVAPTSNACGYFLNLNKATGNPVLVCMVAGRFAYEIEKLSDEESVNFVMSQLRNMLPQATDPFRFQTVWWVDDGSMAPDVFLGSLLQVQYLVSRWGSDPNSLGSYSCDLVGKPADLYERFCAPVGSLFFAGEAACIDHSGSVHGAYSSGIAAAEDCRRRLSAQLGISAGLFQVGKAAMREEMTAEAMVPFQISRL
;
A
#
# COMPACT_ATOMS: atom_id res chain seq x y z
N MET A 1 -21.55 -10.62 -8.92
CA MET A 1 -20.76 -9.38 -8.86
C MET A 1 -21.74 -8.23 -9.08
N GLN A 2 -22.21 -7.59 -8.01
CA GLN A 2 -23.10 -6.43 -8.11
C GLN A 2 -22.54 -5.35 -7.20
N CYS A 3 -21.87 -4.38 -7.81
CA CYS A 3 -21.63 -3.08 -7.21
C CYS A 3 -22.97 -2.33 -7.31
N ARG A 4 -23.58 -1.95 -6.19
CA ARG A 4 -24.77 -1.09 -6.19
C ARG A 4 -24.28 0.36 -6.16
N THR A 5 -24.41 1.06 -7.27
CA THR A 5 -24.26 2.52 -7.37
C THR A 5 -25.65 3.12 -7.59
N GLU A 6 -26.08 4.04 -6.71
CA GLU A 6 -27.20 4.93 -6.97
C GLU A 6 -26.68 6.14 -7.78
N LEU A 7 -27.25 6.35 -8.96
CA LEU A 7 -26.90 7.42 -9.90
C LEU A 7 -27.78 8.65 -9.65
N ALA A 8 -27.17 9.83 -9.64
CA ALA A 8 -27.84 11.09 -9.94
C ALA A 8 -27.06 11.78 -11.08
N ASP A 9 -27.74 11.93 -12.22
CA ASP A 9 -27.27 12.60 -13.44
C ASP A 9 -26.97 14.09 -13.21
N THR A 10 -25.88 14.58 -13.77
CA THR A 10 -25.88 15.79 -14.65
C THR A 10 -24.59 15.83 -15.47
N ALA A 11 -24.76 15.90 -16.79
CA ALA A 11 -23.69 15.98 -17.77
C ALA A 11 -23.18 17.43 -17.93
N HIS A 12 -21.85 17.62 -17.85
CA HIS A 12 -21.00 18.40 -18.76
C HIS A 12 -19.58 18.54 -18.16
N THR A 13 -18.56 18.34 -19.01
CA THR A 13 -17.10 18.29 -18.75
C THR A 13 -16.57 16.96 -18.24
N GLY A 14 -15.63 16.38 -19.02
CA GLY A 14 -15.14 15.01 -18.92
C GLY A 14 -14.18 14.76 -17.75
N CYS A 15 -14.70 14.86 -16.54
CA CYS A 15 -14.18 14.16 -15.37
C CYS A 15 -15.02 12.87 -15.24
N ALA A 16 -14.40 11.70 -15.18
CA ALA A 16 -15.15 10.46 -14.95
C ALA A 16 -15.76 10.51 -13.54
N PHE A 17 -17.08 10.69 -13.45
CA PHE A 17 -17.81 10.70 -12.19
C PHE A 17 -18.04 9.27 -11.69
N GLY A 18 -17.58 8.97 -10.48
CA GLY A 18 -17.83 7.73 -9.75
C GLY A 18 -17.67 7.95 -8.24
N GLY A 19 -18.32 7.13 -7.44
CA GLY A 19 -18.18 7.17 -5.97
C GLY A 19 -16.94 6.39 -5.48
N HIS A 20 -16.59 6.55 -4.20
CA HIS A 20 -15.56 5.75 -3.56
C HIS A 20 -16.09 4.34 -3.24
N GLY A 21 -15.30 3.30 -3.55
CA GLY A 21 -15.66 1.91 -3.29
C GLY A 21 -14.69 1.21 -2.34
N LEU A 22 -15.20 0.36 -1.46
CA LEU A 22 -14.39 -0.54 -0.65
C LEU A 22 -14.23 -1.90 -1.35
N MET A 23 -12.99 -2.34 -1.52
CA MET A 23 -12.67 -3.68 -2.02
C MET A 23 -12.93 -4.73 -0.92
N VAL A 24 -14.12 -5.32 -0.90
CA VAL A 24 -14.57 -6.26 0.16
C VAL A 24 -13.68 -7.48 0.36
N ASN A 25 -12.97 -7.91 -0.69
CA ASN A 25 -12.01 -9.02 -0.65
C ASN A 25 -10.55 -8.54 -0.54
N GLY A 26 -10.34 -7.25 -0.24
CA GLY A 26 -9.03 -6.61 -0.28
C GLY A 26 -8.47 -6.47 -1.70
N TYR A 27 -7.25 -5.93 -1.79
CA TYR A 27 -6.51 -5.81 -3.06
C TYR A 27 -5.74 -7.07 -3.44
N ASP A 28 -5.54 -8.03 -2.52
CA ASP A 28 -4.74 -9.25 -2.75
C ASP A 28 -5.18 -10.05 -4.00
N PRO A 29 -6.48 -10.26 -4.29
CA PRO A 29 -6.89 -10.94 -5.53
C PRO A 29 -6.42 -10.25 -6.81
N VAL A 30 -6.38 -8.91 -6.83
CA VAL A 30 -5.88 -8.13 -7.97
C VAL A 30 -4.38 -8.34 -8.12
N ILE A 31 -3.63 -8.26 -7.03
CA ILE A 31 -2.17 -8.47 -7.03
C ILE A 31 -1.83 -9.89 -7.48
N ARG A 32 -2.52 -10.91 -6.97
CA ARG A 32 -2.31 -12.32 -7.40
C ARG A 32 -2.60 -12.55 -8.87
N ALA A 33 -3.65 -11.92 -9.40
CA ALA A 33 -3.97 -12.01 -10.82
C ALA A 33 -2.86 -11.39 -11.69
N LEU A 34 -2.34 -10.23 -11.31
CA LEU A 34 -1.23 -9.57 -12.01
C LEU A 34 0.09 -10.33 -11.89
N ALA A 35 0.32 -11.03 -10.78
CA ALA A 35 1.52 -11.82 -10.53
C ALA A 35 1.55 -13.17 -11.29
N GLN A 36 0.41 -13.62 -11.80
CA GLN A 36 0.28 -14.95 -12.39
C GLN A 36 1.18 -15.12 -13.63
N GLY A 37 2.06 -16.12 -13.60
CA GLY A 37 2.95 -16.45 -14.72
C GLY A 37 4.20 -15.55 -14.83
N LEU A 38 4.43 -14.65 -13.86
CA LEU A 38 5.65 -13.86 -13.78
C LEU A 38 6.73 -14.61 -12.97
N ASP A 39 7.99 -14.38 -13.33
CA ASP A 39 9.14 -14.85 -12.56
C ASP A 39 9.40 -13.89 -11.38
N ILE A 40 8.88 -14.24 -10.20
CA ILE A 40 8.92 -13.40 -9.00
C ILE A 40 9.80 -14.05 -7.94
N HIS A 41 10.88 -13.36 -7.55
CA HIS A 41 11.84 -13.80 -6.56
C HIS A 41 11.56 -13.11 -5.21
N LEU A 42 10.82 -13.78 -4.33
CA LEU A 42 10.56 -13.29 -2.96
C LEU A 42 11.79 -13.47 -2.07
N ASN A 43 11.90 -12.70 -0.98
CA ASN A 43 13.04 -12.72 -0.05
C ASN A 43 14.40 -12.35 -0.68
N HIS A 44 14.40 -11.63 -1.81
CA HIS A 44 15.60 -11.14 -2.49
C HIS A 44 15.72 -9.62 -2.32
N ARG A 45 16.09 -9.17 -1.11
CA ARG A 45 16.25 -7.73 -0.84
C ARG A 45 17.41 -7.18 -1.66
N VAL A 46 17.12 -6.24 -2.56
CA VAL A 46 18.14 -5.51 -3.33
C VAL A 46 18.92 -4.59 -2.41
N THR A 47 20.25 -4.67 -2.47
CA THR A 47 21.17 -3.82 -1.67
C THR A 47 22.00 -2.89 -2.54
N LYS A 48 22.21 -3.24 -3.82
CA LYS A 48 23.02 -2.44 -4.74
C LYS A 48 22.59 -2.64 -6.20
N ILE A 49 22.62 -1.56 -6.97
CA ILE A 49 22.33 -1.55 -8.41
C ILE A 49 23.51 -0.90 -9.15
N ILE A 50 24.13 -1.64 -10.07
CA ILE A 50 25.29 -1.19 -10.84
C ILE A 50 24.91 -1.06 -12.31
N GLN A 51 25.20 0.09 -12.93
CA GLN A 51 25.12 0.27 -14.37
C GLN A 51 26.52 0.21 -14.99
N ARG A 52 26.78 -0.77 -15.86
CA ARG A 52 28.08 -0.94 -16.53
C ARG A 52 27.90 -1.61 -17.90
N TYR A 53 28.60 -1.12 -18.92
CA TYR A 53 28.61 -1.70 -20.28
C TYR A 53 27.21 -1.98 -20.87
N ASN A 54 26.29 -1.01 -20.74
CA ASN A 54 24.88 -1.14 -21.18
C ASN A 54 24.12 -2.29 -20.51
N LYS A 55 24.53 -2.69 -19.31
CA LYS A 55 23.83 -3.66 -18.46
C LYS A 55 23.55 -3.06 -17.09
N VAL A 56 22.50 -3.57 -16.46
CA VAL A 56 22.16 -3.35 -15.06
C VAL A 56 22.45 -4.64 -14.30
N ILE A 57 23.23 -4.53 -13.23
CA ILE A 57 23.53 -5.62 -12.31
C ILE A 57 22.85 -5.30 -10.97
N VAL A 58 21.92 -6.15 -10.56
CA VAL A 58 21.17 -6.02 -9.31
C VAL A 58 21.74 -7.01 -8.31
N CYS A 59 22.37 -6.52 -7.24
CA CYS A 59 22.89 -7.33 -6.16
C CYS A 59 21.89 -7.39 -5.00
N VAL A 60 21.71 -8.58 -4.44
CA VAL A 60 20.79 -8.84 -3.33
C VAL A 60 21.55 -9.26 -2.07
N GLU A 61 20.88 -9.23 -0.93
CA GLU A 61 21.47 -9.42 0.41
C GLU A 61 22.15 -10.78 0.62
N ASP A 62 21.65 -11.84 -0.02
CA ASP A 62 22.23 -13.19 0.06
C ASP A 62 23.50 -13.39 -0.80
N GLY A 63 23.95 -12.33 -1.48
CA GLY A 63 25.13 -12.33 -2.34
C GLY A 63 24.85 -12.69 -3.81
N ALA A 64 23.63 -13.10 -4.17
CA ALA A 64 23.27 -13.32 -5.56
C ALA A 64 23.26 -12.01 -6.37
N SER A 65 23.33 -12.16 -7.70
CA SER A 65 23.26 -11.02 -8.62
C SER A 65 22.50 -11.38 -9.88
N PHE A 66 21.66 -10.45 -10.32
CA PHE A 66 20.87 -10.55 -11.55
C PHE A 66 21.39 -9.55 -12.57
N VAL A 67 21.45 -9.95 -13.83
CA VAL A 67 21.95 -9.10 -14.93
C VAL A 67 20.84 -8.90 -15.95
N ALA A 68 20.58 -7.66 -16.32
CA ALA A 68 19.57 -7.29 -17.31
C ALA A 68 20.06 -6.15 -18.22
N ASP A 69 19.36 -5.91 -19.33
CA ASP A 69 19.59 -4.75 -20.20
C ASP A 69 19.09 -3.44 -19.57
N ALA A 70 18.03 -3.51 -18.77
CA ALA A 70 17.43 -2.39 -18.06
C ALA A 70 16.78 -2.86 -16.76
N ALA A 71 16.50 -1.92 -15.85
CA ALA A 71 15.72 -2.19 -14.65
C ALA A 71 14.67 -1.09 -14.40
N ILE A 72 13.49 -1.49 -13.94
CA ILE A 72 12.46 -0.59 -13.44
C ILE A 72 12.50 -0.63 -11.92
N VAL A 73 12.78 0.50 -11.29
CA VAL A 73 12.85 0.68 -9.85
C VAL A 73 11.48 1.10 -9.35
N THR A 74 10.85 0.23 -8.56
CA THR A 74 9.50 0.44 -7.98
C THR A 74 9.50 0.40 -6.46
N VAL A 75 10.67 0.57 -5.83
CA VAL A 75 10.76 0.58 -4.36
C VAL A 75 10.07 1.84 -3.81
N PRO A 76 9.46 1.78 -2.62
CA PRO A 76 8.77 2.93 -2.04
C PRO A 76 9.68 4.15 -1.88
N LEU A 77 9.09 5.36 -1.94
CA LEU A 77 9.84 6.61 -1.78
C LEU A 77 10.59 6.67 -0.43
N GLY A 78 10.02 6.10 0.64
CA GLY A 78 10.68 5.98 1.95
C GLY A 78 12.00 5.20 1.87
N VAL A 79 12.04 4.10 1.10
CA VAL A 79 13.24 3.30 0.84
C VAL A 79 14.29 4.10 0.06
N LEU A 80 13.88 4.84 -0.97
CA LEU A 80 14.79 5.71 -1.73
C LEU A 80 15.39 6.81 -0.85
N LYS A 81 14.58 7.44 0.01
CA LYS A 81 15.03 8.48 0.94
C LYS A 81 16.00 7.96 2.00
N ALA A 82 15.79 6.74 2.47
CA ALA A 82 16.66 6.10 3.45
C ALA A 82 18.04 5.74 2.88
N ASN A 83 18.21 5.79 1.56
CA ASN A 83 19.47 5.52 0.85
C ASN A 83 20.08 4.15 1.21
N ILE A 84 19.22 3.14 1.44
CA ILE A 84 19.63 1.78 1.79
C ILE A 84 20.04 0.93 0.58
N ILE A 85 19.66 1.36 -0.64
CA ILE A 85 20.08 0.75 -1.90
C ILE A 85 21.18 1.62 -2.50
N LYS A 86 22.38 1.04 -2.68
CA LYS A 86 23.50 1.75 -3.29
C LYS A 86 23.39 1.75 -4.82
N PHE A 87 23.46 2.92 -5.45
CA PHE A 87 23.52 3.05 -6.90
C PHE A 87 24.97 3.31 -7.36
N GLU A 88 25.44 2.60 -8.38
CA GLU A 88 26.77 2.76 -8.97
C GLU A 88 26.67 2.90 -10.51
N PRO A 89 26.97 4.06 -11.12
CA PRO A 89 27.30 5.33 -10.46
C PRO A 89 26.15 5.87 -9.60
N GLU A 90 26.48 6.80 -8.70
CA GLU A 90 25.48 7.48 -7.87
C GLU A 90 24.41 8.16 -8.75
N LEU A 91 23.18 8.24 -8.26
CA LEU A 91 22.10 8.92 -8.95
C LEU A 91 22.45 10.42 -9.17
N PRO A 92 22.07 11.02 -10.31
CA PRO A 92 22.30 12.45 -10.56
C PRO A 92 21.72 13.34 -9.46
N LYS A 93 22.37 14.48 -9.20
CA LYS A 93 21.93 15.44 -8.17
C LYS A 93 20.47 15.86 -8.29
N GLU A 94 19.99 16.02 -9.52
CA GLU A 94 18.59 16.39 -9.80
C GLU A 94 17.61 15.30 -9.33
N LYS A 95 17.96 14.03 -9.49
CA LYS A 95 17.20 12.87 -9.01
C LYS A 95 17.21 12.81 -7.49
N LEU A 96 18.38 12.96 -6.88
CA LEU A 96 18.54 12.94 -5.42
C LEU A 96 17.77 14.09 -4.75
N SER A 97 17.81 15.30 -5.33
CA SER A 97 17.00 16.43 -4.88
C SER A 97 15.51 16.14 -5.00
N ALA A 98 15.05 15.53 -6.11
CA ALA A 98 13.64 15.20 -6.27
C ALA A 98 13.17 14.15 -5.23
N ILE A 99 13.99 13.12 -4.98
CA ILE A 99 13.75 12.14 -3.91
C ILE A 99 13.67 12.84 -2.56
N ALA A 100 14.54 13.81 -2.27
CA ALA A 100 14.54 14.56 -1.01
C ALA A 100 13.32 15.49 -0.88
N ASP A 101 12.88 16.10 -1.97
CA ASP A 101 11.84 17.13 -2.00
C ASP A 101 10.41 16.58 -1.95
N LEU A 102 10.16 15.36 -2.42
CA LEU A 102 8.87 14.69 -2.21
C LEU A 102 8.68 14.35 -0.73
N GLY A 103 7.47 14.52 -0.19
CA GLY A 103 7.13 14.09 1.16
C GLY A 103 6.77 12.61 1.21
N VAL A 104 6.89 11.99 2.38
CA VAL A 104 6.34 10.66 2.68
C VAL A 104 5.53 10.77 3.96
N GLY A 105 4.23 10.50 3.85
CA GLY A 105 3.33 10.45 4.99
C GLY A 105 3.37 9.10 5.70
N ILE A 106 2.88 9.08 6.93
CA ILE A 106 2.57 7.85 7.67
C ILE A 106 1.09 7.88 8.03
N GLU A 107 0.43 6.81 7.65
CA GLU A 107 -0.93 6.45 8.02
C GLU A 107 -0.98 4.97 8.38
N ASN A 108 -1.35 4.68 9.62
CA ASN A 108 -1.51 3.35 10.16
C ASN A 108 -2.99 3.01 10.39
N LYS A 109 -3.28 1.73 10.54
CA LYS A 109 -4.62 1.19 10.79
C LYS A 109 -4.59 0.31 12.02
N ILE A 110 -5.58 0.47 12.88
CA ILE A 110 -5.83 -0.42 14.01
C ILE A 110 -7.20 -1.05 13.81
N ALA A 111 -7.22 -2.29 13.32
CA ALA A 111 -8.43 -3.08 13.14
C ALA A 111 -8.77 -3.80 14.44
N LEU A 112 -10.03 -3.71 14.88
CA LEU A 112 -10.54 -4.29 16.11
C LEU A 112 -11.74 -5.17 15.77
N LYS A 113 -11.68 -6.45 16.15
CA LYS A 113 -12.78 -7.41 15.98
C LYS A 113 -13.54 -7.60 17.29
N PHE A 114 -14.86 -7.52 17.22
CA PHE A 114 -15.77 -7.66 18.36
C PHE A 114 -16.68 -8.88 18.20
N ASP A 115 -17.38 -9.25 19.27
CA ASP A 115 -18.42 -10.30 19.23
C ASP A 115 -19.71 -9.82 18.57
N THR A 116 -20.10 -8.59 18.90
CA THR A 116 -21.38 -8.01 18.52
C THR A 116 -21.18 -6.60 18.01
N VAL A 117 -22.03 -6.19 17.09
CA VAL A 117 -22.12 -4.80 16.62
C VAL A 117 -22.86 -3.99 17.69
N PHE A 118 -22.15 -3.09 18.37
CA PHE A 118 -22.72 -2.18 19.38
C PHE A 118 -22.79 -0.72 18.91
N TRP A 119 -22.39 -0.47 17.65
CA TRP A 119 -22.36 0.85 17.02
C TRP A 119 -23.51 0.99 16.01
N PRO A 120 -23.90 2.23 15.63
CA PRO A 120 -24.95 2.46 14.64
C PRO A 120 -24.55 1.95 13.24
N ASP A 121 -25.55 1.63 12.42
CA ASP A 121 -25.36 1.20 11.02
C ASP A 121 -24.97 2.37 10.09
N VAL A 122 -23.73 2.82 10.23
CA VAL A 122 -23.11 3.90 9.44
C VAL A 122 -21.79 3.43 8.83
N GLU A 123 -21.29 4.10 7.80
CA GLU A 123 -20.01 3.76 7.15
C GLU A 123 -18.81 4.15 8.01
N VAL A 124 -18.89 5.30 8.66
CA VAL A 124 -17.80 5.91 9.42
C VAL A 124 -18.34 6.51 10.71
N ILE A 125 -17.57 6.36 11.79
CA ILE A 125 -17.84 6.98 13.08
C ILE A 125 -16.69 7.95 13.37
N GLY A 126 -16.95 9.25 13.30
CA GLY A 126 -15.95 10.30 13.52
C GLY A 126 -15.97 10.82 14.96
N ARG A 127 -14.81 11.33 15.41
CA ARG A 127 -14.68 12.04 16.69
C ARG A 127 -14.03 13.39 16.49
N VAL A 128 -14.67 14.43 17.02
CA VAL A 128 -14.03 15.74 17.21
C VAL A 128 -13.21 15.68 18.49
N ALA A 129 -11.88 15.70 18.35
CA ALA A 129 -10.97 15.66 19.48
C ALA A 129 -10.42 17.06 19.81
N PRO A 130 -10.18 17.37 21.10
CA PRO A 130 -9.60 18.66 21.50
C PRO A 130 -8.11 18.76 21.17
N THR A 131 -7.46 17.64 20.83
CA THR A 131 -6.03 17.58 20.51
C THR A 131 -5.80 16.80 19.20
N SER A 132 -4.63 17.00 18.61
CA SER A 132 -4.20 16.30 17.40
C SER A 132 -3.79 14.83 17.63
N ASN A 133 -3.78 14.37 18.89
CA ASN A 133 -3.40 13.01 19.28
C ASN A 133 -4.65 12.21 19.65
N ALA A 134 -5.48 11.92 18.66
CA ALA A 134 -6.72 11.19 18.85
C ALA A 134 -7.10 10.41 17.60
N CYS A 135 -7.91 9.37 17.79
CA CYS A 135 -8.58 8.66 16.70
C CYS A 135 -9.54 9.64 15.99
N GLY A 136 -9.23 9.97 14.73
CA GLY A 136 -10.07 10.88 13.95
C GLY A 136 -11.40 10.24 13.58
N TYR A 137 -11.35 9.01 13.07
CA TYR A 137 -12.53 8.22 12.75
C TYR A 137 -12.26 6.71 12.73
N PHE A 138 -13.35 5.96 12.81
CA PHE A 138 -13.40 4.52 12.67
C PHE A 138 -14.20 4.14 11.42
N LEU A 139 -13.62 3.32 10.55
CA LEU A 139 -14.31 2.69 9.43
C LEU A 139 -15.08 1.45 9.90
N ASN A 140 -16.36 1.37 9.57
CA ASN A 140 -17.21 0.23 9.88
C ASN A 140 -17.14 -0.84 8.77
N LEU A 141 -16.34 -1.88 8.98
CA LEU A 141 -16.24 -2.99 8.02
C LEU A 141 -17.42 -3.95 8.08
N ASN A 142 -18.28 -3.88 9.11
CA ASN A 142 -19.50 -4.69 9.16
C ASN A 142 -20.43 -4.39 7.98
N LYS A 143 -20.55 -3.11 7.61
CA LYS A 143 -21.40 -2.68 6.50
C LYS A 143 -20.99 -3.30 5.15
N ALA A 144 -19.69 -3.50 4.94
CA ALA A 144 -19.16 -4.00 3.69
C ALA A 144 -18.91 -5.52 3.68
N THR A 145 -18.65 -6.12 4.85
CA THR A 145 -18.20 -7.52 4.95
C THR A 145 -19.10 -8.41 5.81
N GLY A 146 -20.04 -7.84 6.57
CA GLY A 146 -20.84 -8.54 7.57
C GLY A 146 -20.09 -8.88 8.87
N ASN A 147 -18.79 -8.59 8.96
CA ASN A 147 -17.99 -8.90 10.15
C ASN A 147 -17.98 -7.74 11.14
N PRO A 148 -18.15 -7.97 12.46
CA PRO A 148 -18.14 -6.94 13.50
C PRO A 148 -16.72 -6.37 13.72
N VAL A 149 -16.24 -5.57 12.77
CA VAL A 149 -14.90 -4.99 12.77
C VAL A 149 -14.96 -3.48 12.59
N LEU A 150 -14.30 -2.76 13.48
CA LEU A 150 -14.00 -1.33 13.34
C LEU A 150 -12.52 -1.14 13.05
N VAL A 151 -12.19 -0.24 12.13
CA VAL A 151 -10.80 0.12 11.82
C VAL A 151 -10.57 1.57 12.17
N CYS A 152 -9.75 1.83 13.19
CA CYS A 152 -9.28 3.17 13.48
C CYS A 152 -8.23 3.57 12.45
N MET A 153 -8.45 4.71 11.80
CA MET A 153 -7.49 5.33 10.89
C MET A 153 -6.58 6.27 11.69
N VAL A 154 -5.27 6.02 11.63
CA VAL A 154 -4.25 6.69 12.44
C VAL A 154 -3.33 7.48 11.52
N ALA A 155 -3.53 8.79 11.45
CA ALA A 155 -2.79 9.68 10.55
C ALA A 155 -2.15 10.86 11.29
N GLY A 156 -1.33 11.63 10.57
CA GLY A 156 -0.69 12.84 11.08
C GLY A 156 0.25 12.57 12.24
N ARG A 157 0.34 13.49 13.21
CA ARG A 157 1.25 13.35 14.37
C ARG A 157 0.98 12.09 15.19
N PHE A 158 -0.29 11.69 15.30
CA PHE A 158 -0.69 10.52 16.05
C PHE A 158 -0.09 9.22 15.47
N ALA A 159 0.11 9.14 14.15
CA ALA A 159 0.72 7.97 13.52
C ALA A 159 2.18 7.76 13.98
N TYR A 160 2.96 8.83 14.15
CA TYR A 160 4.32 8.77 14.65
C TYR A 160 4.40 8.37 16.12
N GLU A 161 3.40 8.73 16.93
CA GLU A 161 3.35 8.33 18.34
C GLU A 161 2.96 6.87 18.49
N ILE A 162 1.97 6.39 17.71
CA ILE A 162 1.57 4.98 17.72
C ILE A 162 2.73 4.07 17.35
N GLU A 163 3.58 4.44 16.37
CA GLU A 163 4.78 3.69 15.97
C GLU A 163 5.74 3.39 17.14
N LYS A 164 5.71 4.17 18.23
CA LYS A 164 6.56 3.98 19.42
C LYS A 164 5.95 3.09 20.50
N LEU A 165 4.64 2.86 20.44
CA LEU A 165 3.90 2.06 21.42
C LEU A 165 3.95 0.58 21.04
N SER A 166 3.76 -0.31 22.01
CA SER A 166 3.40 -1.70 21.72
C SER A 166 1.99 -1.80 21.11
N ASP A 167 1.66 -2.94 20.53
CA ASP A 167 0.32 -3.14 19.97
C ASP A 167 -0.76 -3.13 21.06
N GLU A 168 -0.48 -3.70 22.23
CA GLU A 168 -1.41 -3.66 23.37
C GLU A 168 -1.65 -2.23 23.86
N GLU A 169 -0.60 -1.42 24.02
CA GLU A 169 -0.75 0.00 24.39
C GLU A 169 -1.54 0.78 23.33
N SER A 170 -1.28 0.52 22.05
CA SER A 170 -1.99 1.15 20.94
C SER A 170 -3.48 0.80 20.96
N VAL A 171 -3.81 -0.47 21.16
CA VAL A 171 -5.19 -0.96 21.25
C VAL A 171 -5.89 -0.41 22.48
N ASN A 172 -5.24 -0.43 23.65
CA ASN A 172 -5.78 0.14 24.88
C ASN A 172 -6.07 1.64 24.72
N PHE A 173 -5.18 2.38 24.06
CA PHE A 173 -5.41 3.79 23.74
C PHE A 173 -6.63 3.94 22.82
N VAL A 174 -6.70 3.23 21.69
CA VAL A 174 -7.84 3.32 20.76
C VAL A 174 -9.15 2.93 21.43
N MET A 175 -9.16 1.85 22.23
CA MET A 175 -10.32 1.39 22.99
C MET A 175 -10.79 2.43 24.00
N SER A 176 -9.87 3.15 24.67
CA SER A 176 -10.23 4.26 25.55
C SER A 176 -10.95 5.38 24.78
N GLN A 177 -10.49 5.69 23.56
CA GLN A 177 -11.13 6.71 22.72
C GLN A 177 -12.50 6.23 22.21
N LEU A 178 -12.61 4.95 21.83
CA LEU A 178 -13.85 4.34 21.39
C LEU A 178 -14.89 4.31 22.52
N ARG A 179 -14.52 3.96 23.75
CA ARG A 179 -15.42 4.00 24.93
C ARG A 179 -15.89 5.40 25.28
N ASN A 180 -15.06 6.41 25.06
CA ASN A 180 -15.49 7.80 25.25
C ASN A 180 -16.58 8.20 24.23
N MET A 181 -16.60 7.59 23.04
CA MET A 181 -17.63 7.83 22.02
C MET A 181 -18.85 6.92 22.21
N LEU A 182 -18.61 5.66 22.56
CA LEU A 182 -19.58 4.58 22.68
C LEU A 182 -19.33 3.86 24.02
N PRO A 183 -19.90 4.36 25.15
CA PRO A 183 -19.64 3.81 26.48
C PRO A 183 -19.99 2.32 26.63
N GLN A 184 -20.87 1.80 25.78
CA GLN A 184 -21.26 0.39 25.70
C GLN A 184 -20.22 -0.51 24.99
N ALA A 185 -19.13 0.05 24.47
CA ALA A 185 -18.13 -0.70 23.72
C ALA A 185 -17.50 -1.81 24.58
N THR A 186 -17.72 -3.05 24.16
CA THR A 186 -17.10 -4.24 24.75
C THR A 186 -15.63 -4.31 24.38
N ASP A 187 -14.84 -5.09 25.11
CA ASP A 187 -13.48 -5.41 24.66
C ASP A 187 -13.52 -6.16 23.31
N PRO A 188 -12.48 -6.02 22.46
CA PRO A 188 -12.28 -6.90 21.32
C PRO A 188 -12.26 -8.36 21.78
N PHE A 189 -12.73 -9.26 20.92
CA PHE A 189 -13.00 -10.66 21.30
C PHE A 189 -11.80 -11.31 22.02
N ARG A 190 -11.97 -11.62 23.30
CA ARG A 190 -10.96 -12.31 24.11
C ARG A 190 -11.54 -13.66 24.52
N PHE A 191 -10.97 -14.75 24.01
CA PHE A 191 -11.22 -16.06 24.64
C PHE A 191 -10.65 -15.98 26.06
N GLN A 192 -11.51 -16.01 27.07
CA GLN A 192 -11.11 -16.49 28.38
C GLN A 192 -10.98 -18.00 28.26
N THR A 193 -9.76 -18.52 28.33
CA THR A 193 -9.57 -19.92 28.72
C THR A 193 -10.04 -20.01 30.17
N VAL A 194 -11.28 -20.43 30.38
CA VAL A 194 -11.79 -20.81 31.70
C VAL A 194 -11.13 -22.15 32.03
N TRP A 195 -10.10 -22.13 32.88
CA TRP A 195 -9.62 -23.34 33.52
C TRP A 195 -10.64 -23.77 34.56
N TRP A 196 -11.44 -24.80 34.27
CA TRP A 196 -12.12 -25.53 35.33
C TRP A 196 -11.08 -26.43 35.98
N VAL A 197 -10.85 -26.25 37.28
CA VAL A 197 -10.24 -27.31 38.11
C VAL A 197 -11.16 -27.49 39.30
N ASP A 198 -12.02 -28.50 39.24
CA ASP A 198 -12.82 -28.90 40.40
C ASP A 198 -12.77 -30.41 40.70
N ASP A 199 -11.87 -31.18 40.06
CA ASP A 199 -11.72 -32.61 40.42
C ASP A 199 -10.29 -33.18 40.44
N GLY A 200 -9.25 -32.35 40.31
CA GLY A 200 -7.88 -32.81 40.54
C GLY A 200 -7.34 -33.84 39.54
N SER A 201 -7.95 -33.99 38.36
CA SER A 201 -7.39 -34.84 37.29
C SER A 201 -6.64 -34.00 36.23
N MET A 202 -5.36 -34.32 36.03
CA MET A 202 -4.50 -33.72 35.00
C MET A 202 -4.88 -34.25 33.61
N ALA A 203 -5.11 -33.34 32.65
CA ALA A 203 -4.99 -33.66 31.22
C ALA A 203 -3.66 -33.09 30.70
N PRO A 204 -2.76 -33.92 30.13
CA PRO A 204 -1.51 -33.46 29.54
C PRO A 204 -1.73 -32.92 28.13
N ASP A 205 -1.02 -31.84 27.78
CA ASP A 205 -0.68 -31.41 26.41
C ASP A 205 -1.81 -31.42 25.35
N VAL A 206 -2.81 -30.56 25.52
CA VAL A 206 -3.59 -30.06 24.38
C VAL A 206 -2.87 -28.83 23.83
N PHE A 207 -2.24 -29.00 22.67
CA PHE A 207 -1.62 -27.96 21.85
C PHE A 207 -2.48 -26.69 21.79
N LEU A 208 -2.13 -25.68 22.61
CA LEU A 208 -2.72 -24.33 22.64
C LEU A 208 -2.32 -23.49 21.40
N GLY A 209 -2.04 -24.14 20.28
CA GLY A 209 -1.50 -23.51 19.07
C GLY A 209 -2.53 -23.21 17.98
N SER A 210 -3.81 -23.57 18.14
CA SER A 210 -4.77 -23.59 17.02
C SER A 210 -6.05 -22.74 17.17
N LEU A 211 -6.17 -21.89 18.19
CA LEU A 211 -7.34 -20.98 18.33
C LEU A 211 -6.98 -19.55 18.75
N LEU A 212 -5.79 -19.06 18.39
CA LEU A 212 -5.53 -17.62 18.48
C LEU A 212 -6.31 -16.90 17.36
N GLN A 213 -7.59 -16.66 17.60
CA GLN A 213 -8.36 -15.78 16.75
C GLN A 213 -7.80 -14.38 16.91
N VAL A 214 -7.31 -13.80 15.80
CA VAL A 214 -6.77 -12.44 15.77
C VAL A 214 -7.84 -11.46 16.26
N GLN A 215 -7.58 -10.81 17.39
CA GLN A 215 -8.51 -9.88 18.05
C GLN A 215 -8.39 -8.48 17.46
N TYR A 216 -7.16 -8.10 17.12
CA TYR A 216 -6.81 -6.84 16.54
C TYR A 216 -5.60 -6.97 15.62
N LEU A 217 -5.43 -6.00 14.72
CA LEU A 217 -4.24 -5.82 13.92
C LEU A 217 -3.81 -4.36 13.99
N VAL A 218 -2.51 -4.13 14.19
CA VAL A 218 -1.90 -2.80 14.19
C VAL A 218 -0.88 -2.75 13.06
N SER A 219 -1.06 -1.85 12.10
CA SER A 219 -0.04 -1.65 11.06
C SER A 219 1.08 -0.73 11.55
N ARG A 220 2.26 -0.89 10.95
CA ARG A 220 3.48 -0.12 11.24
C ARG A 220 4.23 0.26 9.96
N TRP A 221 3.56 1.02 9.10
CA TRP A 221 4.13 1.36 7.79
C TRP A 221 5.38 2.25 7.88
N GLY A 222 5.48 3.08 8.93
CA GLY A 222 6.62 3.96 9.14
C GLY A 222 7.89 3.21 9.54
N SER A 223 7.77 2.10 10.26
CA SER A 223 8.89 1.27 10.69
C SER A 223 9.07 -0.01 9.86
N ASP A 224 8.16 -0.32 8.93
CA ASP A 224 8.34 -1.40 7.96
C ASP A 224 9.59 -1.15 7.10
N PRO A 225 10.60 -2.04 7.12
CA PRO A 225 11.88 -1.83 6.43
C PRO A 225 11.80 -1.89 4.90
N ASN A 226 10.66 -2.30 4.33
CA ASN A 226 10.41 -2.33 2.90
C ASN A 226 9.54 -1.15 2.42
N SER A 227 8.96 -0.38 3.33
CA SER A 227 8.10 0.76 3.01
C SER A 227 8.66 2.09 3.52
N LEU A 228 9.03 2.14 4.80
CA LEU A 228 9.53 3.35 5.51
C LEU A 228 8.58 4.56 5.33
N GLY A 229 7.29 4.30 5.44
CA GLY A 229 6.21 5.23 5.19
C GLY A 229 5.00 4.59 4.50
N SER A 230 3.91 5.33 4.39
CA SER A 230 2.67 4.86 3.75
C SER A 230 2.62 5.26 2.28
N TYR A 231 2.61 6.55 1.98
CA TYR A 231 2.51 7.07 0.62
C TYR A 231 3.09 8.48 0.51
N SER A 232 3.44 8.87 -0.72
CA SER A 232 4.02 10.18 -1.00
C SER A 232 3.03 11.34 -0.83
N CYS A 233 3.56 12.53 -0.61
CA CYS A 233 2.77 13.76 -0.54
C CYS A 233 3.56 14.97 -1.03
N ASP A 234 2.84 15.97 -1.54
CA ASP A 234 3.45 17.25 -1.93
C ASP A 234 3.82 18.08 -0.71
N LEU A 235 5.07 18.55 -0.69
CA LEU A 235 5.51 19.54 0.29
C LEU A 235 5.28 20.95 -0.27
N VAL A 236 5.00 21.89 0.64
CA VAL A 236 4.78 23.29 0.27
C VAL A 236 6.07 23.92 -0.27
N GLY A 237 5.94 24.69 -1.35
CA GLY A 237 7.05 25.49 -1.90
C GLY A 237 8.07 24.67 -2.70
N LYS A 238 7.71 23.50 -3.19
CA LYS A 238 8.59 22.70 -4.06
C LYS A 238 8.54 23.16 -5.53
N PRO A 239 9.64 22.95 -6.29
CA PRO A 239 9.70 23.31 -7.70
C PRO A 239 8.63 22.59 -8.55
N ALA A 240 8.15 23.25 -9.60
CA ALA A 240 7.15 22.68 -10.52
C ALA A 240 7.67 21.47 -11.32
N ASP A 241 8.99 21.38 -11.52
CA ASP A 241 9.65 20.29 -12.25
C ASP A 241 9.94 19.04 -11.37
N LEU A 242 9.47 19.04 -10.11
CA LEU A 242 9.79 18.00 -9.13
C LEU A 242 9.50 16.58 -9.65
N TYR A 243 8.29 16.37 -10.16
CA TYR A 243 7.85 15.07 -10.67
C TYR A 243 8.59 14.68 -11.95
N GLU A 244 8.91 15.63 -12.83
CA GLU A 244 9.71 15.38 -14.02
C GLU A 244 11.09 14.83 -13.63
N ARG A 245 11.77 15.51 -12.69
CA ARG A 245 13.06 15.07 -12.17
C ARG A 245 12.97 13.72 -11.44
N PHE A 246 11.88 13.46 -10.71
CA PHE A 246 11.66 12.17 -10.03
C PHE A 246 11.38 11.01 -10.99
N CYS A 247 10.62 11.23 -12.07
CA CYS A 247 10.27 10.20 -13.04
C CYS A 247 11.34 9.99 -14.12
N ALA A 248 12.21 10.98 -14.37
CA ALA A 248 13.21 10.92 -15.43
C ALA A 248 14.11 9.67 -15.32
N PRO A 249 14.23 8.84 -16.36
CA PRO A 249 15.12 7.68 -16.31
C PRO A 249 16.59 8.09 -16.20
N VAL A 250 17.40 7.25 -15.57
CA VAL A 250 18.84 7.45 -15.34
C VAL A 250 19.61 6.34 -16.03
N GLY A 251 20.11 6.60 -17.24
CA GLY A 251 20.73 5.57 -18.06
C GLY A 251 19.70 4.49 -18.45
N SER A 252 19.94 3.26 -17.99
CA SER A 252 19.04 2.11 -18.20
C SER A 252 18.16 1.79 -16.98
N LEU A 253 18.04 2.76 -16.06
CA LEU A 253 17.12 2.70 -14.92
C LEU A 253 15.89 3.56 -15.18
N PHE A 254 14.72 2.97 -14.99
CA PHE A 254 13.42 3.62 -15.05
C PHE A 254 12.80 3.62 -13.65
N PHE A 255 11.92 4.58 -13.35
CA PHE A 255 11.31 4.72 -12.03
C PHE A 255 9.79 4.69 -12.17
N ALA A 256 9.13 3.91 -11.32
CA ALA A 256 7.68 3.80 -11.27
C ALA A 256 7.21 3.57 -9.82
N GLY A 257 5.90 3.57 -9.61
CA GLY A 257 5.27 3.49 -8.29
C GLY A 257 4.42 4.72 -8.02
N GLU A 258 3.73 4.74 -6.88
CA GLU A 258 2.76 5.80 -6.56
C GLU A 258 3.37 7.21 -6.61
N ALA A 259 4.61 7.37 -6.14
CA ALA A 259 5.33 8.65 -6.15
C ALA A 259 5.72 9.12 -7.56
N ALA A 260 5.63 8.25 -8.57
CA ALA A 260 5.94 8.55 -9.97
C ALA A 260 4.70 8.91 -10.79
N CYS A 261 3.54 9.12 -10.16
CA CYS A 261 2.29 9.50 -10.82
C CYS A 261 1.76 10.83 -10.26
N ILE A 262 1.87 11.91 -11.03
CA ILE A 262 1.44 13.24 -10.58
C ILE A 262 -0.08 13.32 -10.35
N ASP A 263 -0.88 12.80 -11.28
CA ASP A 263 -2.34 12.95 -11.24
C ASP A 263 -2.99 12.11 -10.13
N HIS A 264 -2.30 11.05 -9.69
CA HIS A 264 -2.84 10.02 -8.80
C HIS A 264 -1.82 9.55 -7.75
N SER A 265 -1.00 10.47 -7.24
CA SER A 265 -0.03 10.20 -6.18
C SER A 265 -0.69 9.59 -4.93
N GLY A 266 -0.01 8.63 -4.31
CA GLY A 266 -0.47 7.92 -3.11
C GLY A 266 -1.55 6.86 -3.34
N SER A 267 -1.80 6.46 -4.59
CA SER A 267 -2.86 5.51 -4.93
C SER A 267 -2.37 4.25 -5.64
N VAL A 268 -3.17 3.18 -5.54
CA VAL A 268 -2.90 1.90 -6.23
C VAL A 268 -2.97 2.06 -7.75
N HIS A 269 -3.97 2.78 -8.26
CA HIS A 269 -4.10 3.02 -9.70
C HIS A 269 -2.99 3.93 -10.25
N GLY A 270 -2.50 4.89 -9.46
CA GLY A 270 -1.30 5.67 -9.82
C GLY A 270 -0.04 4.82 -9.91
N ALA A 271 0.14 3.89 -8.98
CA ALA A 271 1.24 2.92 -9.04
C ALA A 271 1.14 2.00 -10.26
N TYR A 272 -0.06 1.50 -10.57
CA TYR A 272 -0.30 0.68 -11.76
C TYR A 272 0.00 1.44 -13.06
N SER A 273 -0.58 2.64 -13.23
CA SER A 273 -0.40 3.45 -14.44
C SER A 273 1.05 3.88 -14.66
N SER A 274 1.77 4.25 -13.60
CA SER A 274 3.21 4.57 -13.70
C SER A 274 4.05 3.34 -14.06
N GLY A 275 3.66 2.14 -13.60
CA GLY A 275 4.29 0.87 -13.99
C GLY A 275 4.15 0.59 -15.48
N ILE A 276 2.94 0.77 -16.04
CA ILE A 276 2.69 0.66 -17.49
C ILE A 276 3.54 1.67 -18.27
N ALA A 277 3.55 2.94 -17.85
CA ALA A 277 4.32 3.99 -18.51
C ALA A 277 5.84 3.70 -18.52
N ALA A 278 6.39 3.23 -17.40
CA ALA A 278 7.80 2.87 -17.31
C ALA A 278 8.14 1.63 -18.15
N ALA A 279 7.25 0.64 -18.21
CA ALA A 279 7.43 -0.53 -19.08
C ALA A 279 7.44 -0.15 -20.56
N GLU A 280 6.55 0.75 -20.97
CA GLU A 280 6.52 1.29 -22.34
C GLU A 280 7.77 2.11 -22.68
N ASP A 281 8.24 2.97 -21.77
CA ASP A 281 9.47 3.72 -21.97
C ASP A 281 10.69 2.80 -22.07
N CYS A 282 10.78 1.82 -21.17
CA CYS A 282 11.82 0.78 -21.20
C CYS A 282 11.83 0.04 -22.55
N ARG A 283 10.68 -0.48 -22.97
CA ARG A 283 10.53 -1.18 -24.26
C ARG A 283 10.96 -0.31 -25.44
N ARG A 284 10.54 0.95 -25.47
CA ARG A 284 10.86 1.89 -26.57
C ARG A 284 12.36 2.15 -26.65
N ARG A 285 13.01 2.42 -25.52
CA ARG A 285 14.45 2.69 -25.47
C ARG A 285 15.29 1.47 -25.84
N LEU A 286 14.95 0.31 -25.31
CA LEU A 286 15.64 -0.94 -25.67
C LEU A 286 15.46 -1.29 -27.15
N SER A 287 14.26 -1.11 -27.70
CA SER A 287 14.00 -1.30 -29.14
C SER A 287 14.89 -0.41 -30.00
N ALA A 288 14.99 0.88 -29.64
CA ALA A 288 15.84 1.83 -30.35
C ALA A 288 17.33 1.49 -30.25
N GLN A 289 17.80 1.06 -29.07
CA GLN A 289 19.20 0.67 -28.86
C GLN A 289 19.59 -0.59 -29.62
N LEU A 290 18.67 -1.56 -29.72
CA LEU A 290 18.90 -2.83 -30.41
C LEU A 290 18.63 -2.76 -31.92
N GLY A 291 18.09 -1.65 -32.43
CA GLY A 291 17.70 -1.53 -33.84
C GLY A 291 16.53 -2.45 -34.22
N ILE A 292 15.72 -2.86 -33.24
CA ILE A 292 14.61 -3.79 -33.43
C ILE A 292 13.31 -2.98 -33.55
N SER A 293 12.49 -3.29 -34.56
CA SER A 293 11.12 -2.75 -34.66
C SER A 293 10.36 -3.07 -33.37
N ALA A 294 9.78 -2.06 -32.73
CA ALA A 294 9.17 -2.17 -31.41
C ALA A 294 8.05 -3.23 -31.29
N GLY A 295 7.56 -3.76 -32.42
CA GLY A 295 6.59 -4.86 -32.51
C GLY A 295 7.15 -6.28 -32.39
N LEU A 296 8.46 -6.47 -32.22
CA LEU A 296 9.11 -7.80 -32.06
C LEU A 296 9.28 -8.25 -30.61
N PHE A 297 9.03 -7.38 -29.63
CA PHE A 297 8.89 -7.81 -28.24
C PHE A 297 7.56 -8.54 -28.09
N GLN A 298 7.57 -9.87 -28.18
CA GLN A 298 6.43 -10.66 -27.71
C GLN A 298 6.33 -10.44 -26.20
N VAL A 299 5.34 -9.66 -25.77
CA VAL A 299 4.81 -9.80 -24.41
C VAL A 299 4.38 -11.27 -24.34
N GLY A 300 5.08 -12.08 -23.55
CA GLY A 300 4.68 -13.46 -23.32
C GLY A 300 3.20 -13.45 -22.99
N LYS A 301 2.39 -14.24 -23.72
CA LYS A 301 0.94 -14.32 -23.53
C LYS A 301 0.63 -14.77 -22.09
N ALA A 302 0.64 -13.85 -21.14
CA ALA A 302 -0.31 -13.89 -20.07
C ALA A 302 -1.66 -13.74 -20.76
N ALA A 303 -2.54 -14.73 -20.58
CA ALA A 303 -3.81 -14.84 -21.29
C ALA A 303 -4.74 -13.67 -20.93
N MET A 304 -4.51 -12.50 -21.51
CA MET A 304 -5.54 -11.49 -21.68
C MET A 304 -6.45 -12.00 -22.78
N ARG A 305 -7.59 -12.55 -22.40
CA ARG A 305 -8.71 -12.71 -23.33
C ARG A 305 -9.04 -11.32 -23.87
N GLU A 306 -9.00 -11.19 -25.19
CA GLU A 306 -9.44 -10.03 -25.94
C GLU A 306 -10.93 -9.78 -25.67
N GLU A 307 -11.24 -8.97 -24.66
CA GLU A 307 -12.45 -8.17 -24.59
C GLU A 307 -12.06 -6.81 -24.01
N MET A 308 -11.37 -6.01 -24.82
CA MET A 308 -11.13 -4.60 -24.50
C MET A 308 -11.45 -3.75 -25.73
N THR A 309 -12.76 -3.65 -26.02
CA THR A 309 -13.29 -2.60 -26.88
C THR A 309 -13.25 -1.27 -26.12
N ALA A 310 -13.01 -0.19 -26.87
CA ALA A 310 -12.55 1.13 -26.44
C ALA A 310 -13.55 1.98 -25.60
N GLU A 311 -14.32 1.40 -24.67
CA GLU A 311 -15.32 2.13 -23.87
C GLU A 311 -15.32 1.84 -22.35
N ALA A 312 -14.29 1.18 -21.80
CA ALA A 312 -14.22 0.93 -20.36
C ALA A 312 -12.86 1.28 -19.75
N MET A 313 -12.42 2.53 -19.93
CA MET A 313 -11.47 3.13 -18.99
C MET A 313 -12.29 3.61 -17.79
N VAL A 314 -12.72 2.68 -16.94
CA VAL A 314 -13.25 3.04 -15.62
C VAL A 314 -12.03 3.34 -14.75
N PRO A 315 -11.77 4.61 -14.38
CA PRO A 315 -10.72 4.87 -13.42
C PRO A 315 -11.16 4.23 -12.11
N PHE A 316 -10.41 3.23 -11.64
CA PHE A 316 -10.46 2.87 -10.22
C PHE A 316 -9.83 4.02 -9.43
N GLN A 317 -10.52 5.17 -9.34
CA GLN A 317 -10.15 6.23 -8.43
C GLN A 317 -10.51 5.77 -7.03
N ILE A 318 -9.55 5.16 -6.35
CA ILE A 318 -9.61 4.96 -4.90
C ILE A 318 -8.49 5.79 -4.30
N SER A 319 -8.81 7.07 -4.08
CA SER A 319 -8.04 7.96 -3.22
C SER A 319 -8.67 7.94 -1.83
N ARG A 320 -7.80 7.83 -0.81
CA ARG A 320 -8.00 8.18 0.60
C ARG A 320 -9.37 7.83 1.20
N LEU A 321 -9.43 6.68 1.87
CA LEU A 321 -10.44 6.35 2.87
C LEU A 321 -9.78 5.77 4.11
#